data_AF-A0A0Q5KIY0-F1
#
_entry.id   AF-A0A0Q5KIY0-F1
#
_cell.length_a   1.000
_cell.length_b   1.000
_cell.length_c   1.000
_cell.angle_alpha   90.00
_cell.angle_beta   90.00
_cell.angle_gamma   90.00
#
_symmetry.space_group_name_H-M   'P 1'
#
loop_
_entity.id
_entity.type
_entity.pdbx_description
1 polymer ?
#
loop_
_entity_poly.entity_id
_entity_poly.type
_entity_poly.pdbx_seq_one_letter_code
_entity_poly.pdbx_strand_id
1 'polypeptide(L)'
;MDGPVLSGGVIVLVAVLLWMLYLLPSWRGRFQYDAAERNAVRLNQALRVLAETSETPGEVRLELNARTALAQQKLAKRVQSEKEAAELTLLREELAAARADPVVRQARARRRVRIVATSALLLGLALTGLGVWQVIATQAQLLLWIGGATVVAAGFALQRMASVAARAARRLVAPIEQPVARVEPKLHDQGRATWTPRPLPEPLVSVAGSRAQVARAEMDAQEERRTAARLAALRERAERMAPATPVQIPAAASPFSKMGYVDDAEIEAHVRDLLAKRAAG
;
A
#
# COMPACT_ATOMS: atom_id res chain seq x y z
N MET A 1 -50.15 -41.32 -29.81
CA MET A 1 -48.86 -42.05 -29.80
C MET A 1 -47.82 -41.06 -29.33
N ASP A 2 -47.87 -40.84 -28.02
CA ASP A 2 -47.27 -39.71 -27.32
C ASP A 2 -45.84 -40.10 -26.93
N GLY A 3 -44.92 -39.85 -27.86
CA GLY A 3 -43.51 -40.23 -27.74
C GLY A 3 -42.65 -39.19 -27.01
N PRO A 4 -41.48 -39.59 -26.49
CA PRO A 4 -40.73 -38.95 -25.39
C PRO A 4 -40.09 -37.58 -25.67
N VAL A 5 -40.41 -36.95 -26.80
CA VAL A 5 -39.76 -35.73 -27.29
C VAL A 5 -40.06 -34.51 -26.41
N LEU A 6 -41.19 -34.48 -25.69
CA LEU A 6 -41.48 -33.43 -24.70
C LEU A 6 -40.60 -33.53 -23.44
N SER A 7 -40.18 -34.73 -23.01
CA SER A 7 -39.32 -34.87 -21.82
C SER A 7 -37.87 -34.53 -22.14
N GLY A 8 -37.39 -34.88 -23.34
CA GLY A 8 -35.99 -34.67 -23.74
C GLY A 8 -35.54 -33.21 -23.68
N GLY A 9 -36.36 -32.27 -24.19
CA GLY A 9 -36.03 -30.84 -24.17
C GLY A 9 -35.97 -30.26 -22.75
N VAL A 10 -36.90 -30.67 -21.89
CA VAL A 10 -36.91 -30.27 -20.47
C VAL A 10 -35.70 -30.85 -19.75
N ILE A 11 -35.34 -32.12 -20.02
CA ILE A 11 -34.16 -32.77 -19.44
C ILE A 11 -32.87 -32.05 -19.84
N VAL A 12 -32.72 -31.63 -21.11
CA VAL A 12 -31.54 -30.87 -21.56
C VAL A 12 -31.48 -29.50 -20.90
N LEU A 13 -32.61 -28.80 -20.77
CA LEU A 13 -32.64 -27.51 -20.09
C LEU A 13 -32.29 -27.64 -18.61
N VAL A 14 -32.88 -28.61 -17.94
CA VAL A 14 -32.57 -28.94 -16.54
C VAL A 14 -31.10 -29.32 -16.40
N ALA A 15 -30.55 -30.11 -17.32
CA ALA A 15 -29.13 -30.50 -17.31
C ALA A 15 -28.18 -29.31 -17.51
N VAL A 16 -28.48 -28.39 -18.43
CA VAL A 16 -27.69 -27.16 -18.64
C VAL A 16 -27.78 -26.24 -17.43
N LEU A 17 -28.97 -26.10 -16.84
CA LEU A 17 -29.20 -25.25 -15.67
C LEU A 17 -28.51 -25.82 -14.42
N LEU A 18 -28.53 -27.15 -14.25
CA LEU A 18 -27.75 -27.88 -13.25
C LEU A 18 -26.24 -27.74 -13.50
N TRP A 19 -25.80 -27.87 -14.75
CA TRP A 19 -24.39 -27.71 -15.10
C TRP A 19 -23.91 -26.29 -14.81
N MET A 20 -24.72 -25.27 -15.11
CA MET A 20 -24.43 -23.87 -14.81
C MET A 20 -24.46 -23.59 -13.30
N LEU A 21 -25.42 -24.16 -12.57
CA LEU A 21 -25.49 -24.11 -11.11
C LEU A 21 -24.28 -24.80 -10.46
N TYR A 22 -23.74 -25.85 -11.07
CA TYR A 22 -22.53 -26.53 -10.63
C TYR A 22 -21.25 -25.77 -10.97
N LEU A 23 -21.18 -25.13 -12.15
CA LEU A 23 -19.95 -24.50 -12.64
C LEU A 23 -19.73 -23.09 -12.07
N LEU A 24 -20.79 -22.32 -11.81
CA LEU A 24 -20.70 -20.97 -11.22
C LEU A 24 -20.00 -20.95 -9.84
N PRO A 25 -20.36 -21.82 -8.88
CA PRO A 25 -19.73 -21.89 -7.56
C PRO A 25 -18.29 -22.41 -7.63
N SER A 26 -18.03 -23.41 -8.48
CA SER A 26 -16.71 -24.05 -8.57
C SER A 26 -15.63 -23.10 -9.11
N TRP A 27 -15.99 -22.08 -9.89
CA TRP A 27 -15.09 -20.99 -10.26
C TRP A 27 -14.88 -19.97 -9.14
N ARG A 28 -15.92 -19.73 -8.33
CA ARG A 28 -15.87 -18.82 -7.19
C ARG A 28 -15.01 -19.37 -6.04
N GLY A 29 -14.99 -20.68 -5.86
CA GLY A 29 -14.14 -21.38 -4.89
C GLY A 29 -12.64 -21.15 -5.13
N ARG A 30 -12.19 -21.21 -6.40
CA ARG A 30 -10.76 -21.05 -6.79
C ARG A 30 -10.13 -19.75 -6.30
N PHE A 31 -10.91 -18.67 -6.25
CA PHE A 31 -10.46 -17.37 -5.74
C PHE A 31 -10.59 -17.20 -4.22
N GLN A 32 -11.35 -18.06 -3.56
CA GLN A 32 -11.44 -18.08 -2.10
C GLN A 32 -10.30 -18.87 -1.47
N TYR A 33 -9.71 -19.85 -2.16
CA TYR A 33 -8.53 -20.57 -1.67
C TYR A 33 -7.35 -19.62 -1.42
N ASP A 34 -7.06 -18.68 -2.32
CA ASP A 34 -6.00 -17.66 -2.13
C ASP A 34 -6.24 -16.75 -0.92
N ALA A 35 -7.51 -16.50 -0.56
CA ALA A 35 -7.88 -15.70 0.61
C ALA A 35 -7.88 -16.54 1.90
N ALA A 36 -8.29 -17.81 1.81
CA ALA A 36 -8.33 -18.75 2.92
C ALA A 36 -6.92 -19.17 3.34
N GLU A 37 -5.99 -19.37 2.40
CA GLU A 37 -4.58 -19.65 2.69
C GLU A 37 -3.93 -18.53 3.52
N ARG A 38 -4.15 -17.27 3.14
CA ARG A 38 -3.61 -16.12 3.89
C ARG A 38 -4.24 -15.99 5.27
N ASN A 39 -5.50 -16.37 5.43
CA ASN A 39 -6.18 -16.35 6.72
C ASN A 39 -5.67 -17.49 7.63
N ALA A 40 -5.43 -18.68 7.06
CA ALA A 40 -4.83 -19.80 7.76
C ALA A 40 -3.39 -19.51 8.21
N VAL A 41 -2.58 -18.85 7.37
CA VAL A 41 -1.22 -18.43 7.73
C VAL A 41 -1.25 -17.41 8.87
N ARG A 42 -2.14 -16.42 8.83
CA ARG A 42 -2.30 -15.43 9.91
C ARG A 42 -2.74 -16.06 11.23
N LEU A 43 -3.62 -17.06 11.16
CA LEU A 43 -4.13 -17.75 12.35
C LEU A 43 -3.05 -18.63 12.98
N ASN A 44 -2.28 -19.38 12.17
CA ASN A 44 -1.12 -20.13 12.65
C ASN A 44 -0.02 -19.22 13.21
N GLN A 45 0.19 -18.05 12.61
CA GLN A 45 1.16 -17.07 13.11
C GLN A 45 0.65 -16.40 14.40
N ALA A 46 -0.65 -16.12 14.52
CA ALA A 46 -1.24 -15.62 15.75
C ALA A 46 -1.18 -16.66 16.89
N LEU A 47 -1.42 -17.94 16.61
CA LEU A 47 -1.27 -19.03 17.58
C LEU A 47 0.19 -19.21 18.00
N ARG A 48 1.13 -19.11 17.05
CA ARG A 48 2.57 -19.16 17.32
C ARG A 48 3.00 -18.02 18.24
N VAL A 49 2.56 -16.80 17.94
CA VAL A 49 2.85 -15.62 18.76
C VAL A 49 2.16 -15.72 20.12
N LEU A 50 0.91 -16.19 20.22
CA LEU A 50 0.28 -16.43 21.54
C LEU A 50 1.01 -17.48 22.36
N ALA A 51 1.54 -18.53 21.73
CA ALA A 51 2.38 -19.52 22.40
C ALA A 51 3.70 -18.90 22.88
N GLU A 52 4.36 -18.12 22.02
CA GLU A 52 5.61 -17.40 22.33
C GLU A 52 5.41 -16.27 23.36
N THR A 53 4.19 -15.74 23.54
CA THR A 53 3.86 -14.70 24.54
C THR A 53 3.39 -15.29 25.89
N SER A 54 3.33 -16.62 26.02
CA SER A 54 2.92 -17.29 27.26
C SER A 54 4.08 -17.56 28.24
N GLU A 55 5.30 -17.24 27.85
CA GLU A 55 6.50 -17.30 28.71
C GLU A 55 6.57 -16.04 29.61
N THR A 56 5.84 -16.13 30.71
CA THR A 56 5.84 -15.36 31.97
C THR A 56 6.71 -14.10 32.13
N PRO A 57 6.11 -12.91 32.35
CA PRO A 57 6.78 -11.80 33.02
C PRO A 57 6.30 -11.68 34.48
N GLY A 58 7.18 -12.11 35.38
CA GLY A 58 7.37 -11.67 36.77
C GLY A 58 6.20 -10.99 37.48
N GLU A 59 5.37 -11.80 38.14
CA GLU A 59 4.73 -11.42 39.40
C GLU A 59 5.82 -10.90 40.37
N VAL A 60 5.46 -10.00 41.31
CA VAL A 60 6.30 -9.45 42.42
C VAL A 60 6.64 -7.94 42.36
N ARG A 61 6.20 -7.13 41.37
CA ARG A 61 6.31 -5.64 41.48
C ARG A 61 5.06 -4.85 41.07
N LEU A 62 3.87 -5.22 41.54
CA LEU A 62 2.61 -4.59 41.07
C LEU A 62 1.73 -3.92 42.13
N GLU A 63 2.06 -3.99 43.42
CA GLU A 63 1.11 -3.46 44.43
C GLU A 63 1.19 -1.93 44.63
N LEU A 64 2.31 -1.29 44.31
CA LEU A 64 2.45 0.18 44.34
C LEU A 64 2.19 0.87 42.99
N ASN A 65 2.16 0.10 41.89
CA ASN A 65 1.96 0.62 40.54
C ASN A 65 0.52 0.46 40.02
N ALA A 66 -0.38 -0.24 40.71
CA ALA A 66 -1.70 -0.54 40.14
C ALA A 66 -2.53 0.70 39.72
N ARG A 67 -2.47 1.79 40.50
CA ARG A 67 -3.23 3.02 40.18
C ARG A 67 -2.57 3.85 39.07
N THR A 68 -1.26 3.96 39.05
CA THR A 68 -0.50 4.67 38.00
C THR A 68 -0.41 3.86 36.71
N ALA A 69 -0.29 2.54 36.80
CA ALA A 69 -0.33 1.61 35.69
C ALA A 69 -1.69 1.59 35.00
N LEU A 70 -2.81 1.69 35.72
CA LEU A 70 -4.13 1.83 35.09
C LEU A 70 -4.29 3.14 34.31
N ALA A 71 -3.73 4.25 34.83
CA ALA A 71 -3.71 5.53 34.12
C ALA A 71 -2.81 5.48 32.87
N GLN A 72 -1.62 4.89 32.98
CA GLN A 72 -0.70 4.69 31.86
C GLN A 72 -1.24 3.69 30.84
N GLN A 73 -1.96 2.64 31.28
CA GLN A 73 -2.61 1.67 30.40
C GLN A 73 -3.78 2.31 29.63
N LYS A 74 -4.56 3.19 30.27
CA LYS A 74 -5.60 3.97 29.58
C LYS A 74 -5.00 4.92 28.55
N LEU A 75 -3.88 5.57 28.85
CA LEU A 75 -3.16 6.43 27.91
C LEU A 75 -2.56 5.62 26.75
N ALA A 76 -1.93 4.47 27.04
CA ALA A 76 -1.38 3.57 26.03
C ALA A 76 -2.47 3.04 25.09
N LYS A 77 -3.63 2.64 25.63
CA LYS A 77 -4.79 2.21 24.82
C LYS A 77 -5.33 3.35 23.94
N ARG A 78 -5.38 4.58 24.45
CA ARG A 78 -5.80 5.75 23.63
C ARG A 78 -4.83 6.00 22.49
N VAL A 79 -3.53 6.03 22.77
CA VAL A 79 -2.48 6.22 21.75
C VAL A 79 -2.48 5.08 20.73
N GLN A 80 -2.70 3.83 21.15
CA GLN A 80 -2.88 2.70 20.23
C GLN A 80 -4.12 2.87 19.35
N SER A 81 -5.26 3.24 19.93
CA SER A 81 -6.49 3.45 19.16
C SER A 81 -6.38 4.61 18.16
N GLU A 82 -5.65 5.67 18.52
CA GLU A 82 -5.37 6.80 17.62
C GLU A 82 -4.44 6.40 16.47
N LYS A 83 -3.42 5.57 16.75
CA LYS A 83 -2.55 5.01 15.72
C LYS A 83 -3.29 4.07 14.78
N GLU A 84 -4.09 3.16 15.33
CA GLU A 84 -4.93 2.25 14.53
C GLU A 84 -5.93 3.04 13.67
N ALA A 85 -6.55 4.08 14.21
CA ALA A 85 -7.43 4.95 13.44
C ALA A 85 -6.69 5.66 12.30
N ALA A 86 -5.48 6.17 12.54
CA ALA A 86 -4.64 6.82 11.53
C ALA A 86 -4.15 5.83 10.46
N GLU A 87 -3.76 4.62 10.85
CA GLU A 87 -3.40 3.55 9.90
C GLU A 87 -4.60 3.17 9.03
N LEU A 88 -5.79 3.03 9.63
CA LEU A 88 -7.02 2.75 8.88
C LEU A 88 -7.40 3.86 7.91
N THR A 89 -7.14 5.14 8.22
CA THR A 89 -7.36 6.24 7.27
C THR A 89 -6.36 6.19 6.12
N LEU A 90 -5.07 5.95 6.41
CA LEU A 90 -4.04 5.80 5.38
C LEU A 90 -4.33 4.60 4.45
N LEU A 91 -4.68 3.45 5.01
CA LEU A 91 -5.11 2.27 4.23
C LEU A 91 -6.35 2.56 3.37
N ARG A 92 -7.31 3.35 3.87
CA ARG A 92 -8.49 3.76 3.09
C ARG A 92 -8.10 4.70 1.96
N GLU A 93 -7.18 5.62 2.19
CA GLU A 93 -6.66 6.54 1.17
C GLU A 93 -5.85 5.79 0.12
N GLU A 94 -4.98 4.86 0.51
CA GLU A 94 -4.25 3.99 -0.40
C GLU A 94 -5.20 3.10 -1.23
N LEU A 95 -6.24 2.53 -0.60
CA LEU A 95 -7.27 1.78 -1.31
C LEU A 95 -8.10 2.68 -2.22
N ALA A 96 -8.36 3.94 -1.84
CA ALA A 96 -9.06 4.90 -2.68
C ALA A 96 -8.20 5.30 -3.88
N ALA A 97 -6.90 5.54 -3.68
CA ALA A 97 -5.92 5.81 -4.74
C ALA A 97 -5.77 4.61 -5.69
N ALA A 98 -5.63 3.40 -5.15
CA ALA A 98 -5.58 2.16 -5.94
C ALA A 98 -6.91 1.85 -6.66
N ARG A 99 -8.04 2.28 -6.10
CA ARG A 99 -9.36 2.21 -6.78
C ARG A 99 -9.53 3.33 -7.81
N ALA A 100 -8.90 4.48 -7.62
CA ALA A 100 -8.91 5.60 -8.55
C ALA A 100 -8.01 5.34 -9.77
N ASP A 101 -7.06 4.40 -9.67
CA ASP A 101 -6.25 3.97 -10.80
C ASP A 101 -7.14 3.55 -11.99
N PRO A 102 -7.11 4.30 -13.11
CA PRO A 102 -7.98 4.07 -14.25
C PRO A 102 -7.73 2.69 -14.89
N VAL A 103 -6.52 2.14 -14.77
CA VAL A 103 -6.16 0.83 -15.34
C VAL A 103 -6.90 -0.30 -14.62
N VAL A 104 -6.94 -0.24 -13.28
CA VAL A 104 -7.63 -1.25 -12.44
C VAL A 104 -9.14 -1.17 -12.63
N ARG A 105 -9.70 0.04 -12.75
CA ARG A 105 -11.14 0.23 -13.03
C ARG A 105 -11.53 -0.34 -14.39
N GLN A 106 -10.75 -0.05 -15.43
CA GLN A 106 -10.99 -0.58 -16.78
C GLN A 106 -10.86 -2.11 -16.82
N ALA A 107 -9.88 -2.69 -16.13
CA ALA A 107 -9.72 -4.14 -16.05
C ALA A 107 -10.91 -4.83 -15.35
N ARG A 108 -11.40 -4.26 -14.24
CA ARG A 108 -12.59 -4.76 -13.52
C ARG A 108 -13.88 -4.59 -14.33
N ALA A 109 -14.06 -3.45 -14.99
CA ALA A 109 -15.21 -3.21 -15.86
C ALA A 109 -15.25 -4.24 -17.01
N ARG A 110 -14.11 -4.51 -17.66
CA ARG A 110 -14.01 -5.54 -18.71
C ARG A 110 -14.37 -6.94 -18.21
N ARG A 111 -13.91 -7.32 -17.00
CA ARG A 111 -14.28 -8.61 -16.39
C ARG A 111 -15.79 -8.72 -16.13
N ARG A 112 -16.40 -7.67 -15.57
CA ARG A 112 -17.85 -7.63 -15.31
C ARG A 112 -18.67 -7.72 -16.59
N VAL A 113 -18.32 -6.92 -17.60
CA VAL A 113 -19.01 -6.94 -18.89
C VAL A 113 -18.86 -8.30 -19.57
N ARG A 114 -17.68 -8.94 -19.49
CA ARG A 114 -17.48 -10.30 -20.03
C ARG A 114 -18.39 -11.32 -19.34
N ILE A 115 -18.47 -11.31 -18.01
CA ILE A 115 -19.32 -12.21 -17.23
C ILE A 115 -20.79 -12.01 -17.63
N VAL A 116 -21.27 -10.76 -17.62
CA VAL A 116 -22.65 -10.41 -17.97
C VAL A 116 -22.98 -10.81 -19.42
N ALA A 117 -22.08 -10.55 -20.37
CA ALA A 117 -22.27 -10.92 -21.76
C ALA A 117 -22.28 -12.44 -21.96
N THR A 118 -21.41 -13.19 -21.26
CA THR A 118 -21.43 -14.66 -21.31
C THR A 118 -22.70 -15.24 -20.68
N SER A 119 -23.17 -14.70 -19.55
CA SER A 119 -24.42 -15.15 -18.94
C SER A 119 -25.63 -14.80 -19.80
N ALA A 120 -25.64 -13.62 -20.42
CA ALA A 120 -26.71 -13.21 -21.33
C ALA A 120 -26.75 -14.07 -22.61
N LEU A 121 -25.58 -14.45 -23.15
CA LEU A 121 -25.50 -15.37 -24.28
C LEU A 121 -26.07 -16.75 -23.94
N LEU A 122 -25.70 -17.32 -22.78
CA LEU A 122 -26.20 -18.61 -22.33
C LEU A 122 -27.71 -18.59 -22.07
N LEU A 123 -28.20 -17.55 -21.39
CA LEU A 123 -29.64 -17.35 -21.18
C LEU A 123 -30.39 -17.16 -22.50
N GLY A 124 -29.84 -16.38 -23.43
CA GLY A 124 -30.37 -16.20 -24.77
C GLY A 124 -30.46 -17.53 -25.52
N LEU A 125 -29.42 -18.36 -25.46
CA LEU A 125 -29.41 -19.68 -26.10
C LEU A 125 -30.49 -20.61 -25.52
N ALA A 126 -30.62 -20.63 -24.19
CA ALA A 126 -31.65 -21.40 -23.51
C ALA A 126 -33.06 -20.93 -23.90
N LEU A 127 -33.29 -19.61 -23.96
CA LEU A 127 -34.56 -19.03 -24.40
C LEU A 127 -34.85 -19.30 -25.88
N THR A 128 -33.84 -19.28 -26.77
CA THR A 128 -34.03 -19.67 -28.18
C THR A 128 -34.39 -21.15 -28.32
N GLY A 129 -33.73 -22.03 -27.56
CA GLY A 129 -34.06 -23.46 -27.56
C GLY A 129 -35.48 -23.72 -27.07
N LEU A 130 -35.88 -23.03 -26.00
CA LEU A 130 -37.27 -23.03 -25.53
C LEU A 130 -38.25 -22.46 -26.57
N GLY A 131 -37.89 -21.37 -27.24
CA GLY A 131 -38.72 -20.74 -28.27
C GLY A 131 -38.94 -21.63 -29.48
N VAL A 132 -37.91 -22.35 -29.95
CA VAL A 132 -38.02 -23.33 -31.04
C VAL A 132 -38.98 -24.45 -30.65
N TRP A 133 -38.87 -24.96 -29.42
CA TRP A 133 -39.82 -25.96 -28.91
C TRP A 133 -41.25 -25.41 -28.81
N GLN A 134 -41.41 -24.16 -28.34
CA GLN A 134 -42.72 -23.53 -28.19
C GLN A 134 -43.40 -23.27 -29.55
N VAL A 135 -42.64 -22.90 -30.58
CA VAL A 135 -43.16 -22.74 -31.95
C VAL A 135 -43.70 -24.07 -32.48
N ILE A 136 -43.03 -25.18 -32.20
CA ILE A 136 -43.48 -26.52 -32.62
C ILE A 136 -44.75 -26.94 -31.87
N ALA A 137 -44.89 -26.56 -30.59
CA ALA A 137 -46.00 -26.96 -29.73
C ALA A 137 -47.23 -26.04 -29.78
N THR A 138 -47.05 -24.74 -30.02
CA THR A 138 -48.08 -23.71 -29.84
C THR A 138 -48.14 -22.68 -30.98
N GLN A 139 -47.28 -22.81 -32.00
CA GLN A 139 -47.12 -21.86 -33.12
C GLN A 139 -46.74 -20.42 -32.72
N ALA A 140 -46.45 -20.14 -31.44
CA ALA A 140 -46.10 -18.81 -30.96
C ALA A 140 -44.59 -18.51 -31.15
N GLN A 141 -44.27 -17.43 -31.86
CA GLN A 141 -42.89 -17.10 -32.30
C GLN A 141 -42.16 -16.06 -31.42
N LEU A 142 -42.85 -15.46 -30.45
CA LEU A 142 -42.35 -14.33 -29.66
C LEU A 142 -41.05 -14.64 -28.88
N LEU A 143 -40.97 -15.82 -28.23
CA LEU A 143 -39.78 -16.23 -27.47
C LEU A 143 -38.56 -16.49 -28.37
N LEU A 144 -38.80 -16.92 -29.62
CA LEU A 144 -37.76 -17.20 -30.59
C LEU A 144 -37.09 -15.90 -31.06
N TRP A 145 -37.89 -14.86 -31.31
CA TRP A 145 -37.38 -13.52 -31.64
C TRP A 145 -36.65 -12.86 -30.46
N ILE A 146 -37.19 -12.94 -29.24
CA ILE A 146 -36.57 -12.36 -28.04
C ILE A 146 -35.24 -13.07 -27.71
N GLY A 147 -35.23 -14.40 -27.70
CA GLY A 147 -34.01 -15.19 -27.49
C GLY A 147 -32.98 -14.89 -28.57
N GLY A 148 -33.40 -14.90 -29.84
CA GLY A 148 -32.52 -14.67 -30.99
C GLY A 148 -31.88 -13.29 -30.95
N ALA A 149 -32.67 -12.24 -30.69
CA ALA A 149 -32.16 -10.88 -30.52
C ALA A 149 -31.16 -10.77 -29.36
N THR A 150 -31.41 -11.47 -28.25
CA THR A 150 -30.52 -11.48 -27.08
C THR A 150 -29.18 -12.16 -27.40
N VAL A 151 -29.21 -13.29 -28.13
CA VAL A 151 -28.01 -14.02 -28.58
C VAL A 151 -27.18 -13.16 -29.52
N VAL A 152 -27.81 -12.49 -30.49
CA VAL A 152 -27.13 -11.61 -31.45
C VAL A 152 -26.48 -10.42 -30.72
N ALA A 153 -27.20 -9.77 -29.80
CA ALA A 153 -26.68 -8.64 -29.03
C ALA A 153 -25.48 -9.06 -28.13
N ALA A 154 -25.61 -10.18 -27.42
CA ALA A 154 -24.55 -10.71 -26.56
C ALA A 154 -23.32 -11.16 -27.37
N GLY A 155 -23.54 -11.81 -28.52
CA GLY A 155 -22.50 -12.22 -29.46
C GLY A 155 -21.73 -11.02 -30.02
N PHE A 156 -22.43 -9.97 -30.42
CA PHE A 156 -21.80 -8.74 -30.92
C PHE A 156 -20.94 -8.05 -29.85
N ALA A 157 -21.42 -7.99 -28.60
CA ALA A 157 -20.65 -7.46 -27.47
C ALA A 157 -19.37 -8.26 -27.21
N LEU A 158 -19.45 -9.60 -27.22
CA LEU A 158 -18.31 -10.50 -27.05
C LEU A 158 -17.30 -10.37 -28.20
N GLN A 159 -17.76 -10.27 -29.44
CA GLN A 159 -16.91 -10.08 -30.62
C GLN A 159 -16.16 -8.74 -30.57
N ARG A 160 -16.84 -7.65 -30.19
CA ARG A 160 -16.20 -6.34 -29.99
C ARG A 160 -15.14 -6.41 -28.88
N MET A 161 -15.43 -7.07 -27.76
CA MET A 161 -14.44 -7.26 -26.69
C MET A 161 -13.24 -8.10 -27.15
N ALA A 162 -13.47 -9.20 -27.87
CA ALA A 162 -12.40 -10.03 -28.42
C ALA A 162 -11.51 -9.24 -29.38
N SER A 163 -12.10 -8.40 -30.24
CA SER A 163 -11.35 -7.54 -31.16
C SER A 163 -10.48 -6.51 -30.43
N VAL A 164 -10.99 -5.91 -29.34
CA VAL A 164 -10.25 -4.95 -28.50
C VAL A 164 -9.14 -5.66 -27.71
N ALA A 165 -9.40 -6.85 -27.18
CA ALA A 165 -8.41 -7.65 -26.48
C ALA A 165 -7.28 -8.08 -27.43
N ALA A 166 -7.61 -8.55 -28.63
CA ALA A 166 -6.63 -8.91 -29.66
C ALA A 166 -5.83 -7.68 -30.14
N ARG A 167 -6.46 -6.51 -30.26
CA ARG A 167 -5.77 -5.25 -30.61
C ARG A 167 -4.85 -4.78 -29.48
N ALA A 168 -5.28 -4.88 -28.22
CA ALA A 168 -4.47 -4.53 -27.07
C ALA A 168 -3.27 -5.49 -26.91
N ALA A 169 -3.48 -6.80 -27.10
CA ALA A 169 -2.41 -7.79 -27.08
C ALA A 169 -1.38 -7.52 -28.19
N ARG A 170 -1.83 -7.23 -29.42
CA ARG A 170 -0.94 -6.86 -30.54
C ARG A 170 -0.18 -5.56 -30.30
N ARG A 171 -0.71 -4.62 -29.51
CA ARG A 171 -0.02 -3.36 -29.16
C ARG A 171 1.05 -3.58 -28.08
N LEU A 172 0.87 -4.57 -27.20
CA LEU A 172 1.83 -4.95 -26.16
C LEU A 172 2.99 -5.77 -26.73
N VAL A 173 2.71 -6.56 -27.78
CA VAL A 173 3.75 -7.11 -28.66
C VAL A 173 4.24 -5.98 -29.55
N ALA A 174 5.00 -5.04 -28.98
CA ALA A 174 5.88 -4.19 -29.79
C ALA A 174 6.71 -5.11 -30.71
N PRO A 175 7.07 -4.67 -31.93
CA PRO A 175 7.87 -5.51 -32.80
C PRO A 175 9.13 -5.89 -32.03
N ILE A 176 9.29 -7.18 -31.74
CA ILE A 176 10.56 -7.72 -31.32
C ILE A 176 11.45 -7.45 -32.52
N GLU A 177 12.31 -6.43 -32.39
CA GLU A 177 13.38 -6.18 -33.34
C GLU A 177 14.05 -7.53 -33.57
N GLN A 178 14.02 -8.02 -34.82
CA GLN A 178 14.48 -9.37 -35.14
C GLN A 178 15.86 -9.53 -34.49
N PRO A 179 16.08 -10.55 -33.63
CA PRO A 179 17.36 -10.72 -33.00
C PRO A 179 18.36 -10.91 -34.14
N VAL A 180 19.17 -9.88 -34.39
CA VAL A 180 20.29 -9.96 -35.32
C VAL A 180 21.07 -11.18 -34.85
N ALA A 181 21.10 -12.22 -35.68
CA ALA A 181 21.76 -13.47 -35.36
C ALA A 181 23.19 -13.11 -34.97
N ARG A 182 23.47 -13.16 -33.67
CA ARG A 182 24.78 -12.81 -33.14
C ARG A 182 25.69 -13.94 -33.62
N VAL A 183 26.44 -13.67 -34.67
CA VAL A 183 27.45 -14.59 -35.19
C VAL A 183 28.39 -14.88 -34.04
N GLU A 184 28.35 -16.13 -33.55
CA GLU A 184 29.27 -16.58 -32.52
C GLU A 184 30.70 -16.41 -33.07
N PRO A 185 31.55 -15.60 -32.42
CA PRO A 185 32.95 -15.51 -32.82
C PRO A 185 33.56 -16.90 -32.72
N LYS A 186 34.31 -17.34 -33.75
CA LYS A 186 35.11 -18.55 -33.68
C LYS A 186 35.98 -18.49 -32.43
N LEU A 187 35.78 -19.42 -31.49
CA LEU A 187 36.62 -19.55 -30.32
C LEU A 187 38.05 -19.85 -30.80
N HIS A 188 38.92 -18.85 -30.73
CA HIS A 188 40.35 -19.08 -30.85
C HIS A 188 40.82 -19.87 -29.62
N ASP A 189 41.63 -20.90 -29.83
CA ASP A 189 42.23 -21.67 -28.73
C ASP A 189 43.15 -20.74 -27.93
N GLN A 190 42.72 -20.36 -26.72
CA GLN A 190 43.42 -19.39 -25.87
C GLN A 190 44.51 -20.04 -25.00
N GLY A 191 44.89 -21.28 -25.28
CA GLY A 191 45.88 -22.02 -24.51
C GLY A 191 45.37 -22.45 -23.13
N ARG A 192 46.28 -22.86 -22.23
CA ARG A 192 45.92 -23.37 -20.89
C ARG A 192 45.31 -22.26 -20.03
N ALA A 193 44.12 -22.52 -19.50
CA ALA A 193 43.40 -21.62 -18.60
C ALA A 193 44.27 -21.25 -17.39
N THR A 194 44.79 -20.02 -17.38
CA THR A 194 45.48 -19.45 -16.23
C THR A 194 44.45 -18.66 -15.42
N TRP A 195 44.13 -19.13 -14.21
CA TRP A 195 43.17 -18.44 -13.36
C TRP A 195 43.78 -17.12 -12.87
N THR A 196 43.22 -16.01 -13.31
CA THR A 196 43.51 -14.67 -12.79
C THR A 196 42.27 -14.13 -12.08
N PRO A 197 42.34 -13.74 -10.80
CA PRO A 197 41.19 -13.20 -10.10
C PRO A 197 40.76 -11.88 -10.76
N ARG A 198 39.54 -11.88 -11.30
CA ARG A 198 38.95 -10.70 -11.92
C ARG A 198 38.36 -9.83 -10.82
N PRO A 199 38.66 -8.51 -10.78
CA PRO A 199 38.02 -7.63 -9.81
C PRO A 199 36.50 -7.65 -10.04
N LEU A 200 35.75 -7.64 -8.95
CA LEU A 200 34.30 -7.52 -9.00
C LEU A 200 33.96 -6.16 -9.64
N PRO A 201 33.01 -6.10 -10.60
CA PRO A 201 32.57 -4.82 -11.15
C PRO A 201 32.05 -3.92 -10.03
N GLU A 202 32.30 -2.62 -10.18
CA GLU A 202 31.81 -1.63 -9.23
C GLU A 202 30.28 -1.67 -9.13
N PRO A 203 29.73 -1.48 -7.92
CA PRO A 203 28.29 -1.50 -7.73
C PRO A 203 27.65 -0.34 -8.51
N LEU A 204 26.54 -0.60 -9.19
CA LEU A 204 25.88 0.40 -10.04
C LEU A 204 25.42 1.68 -9.30
N VAL A 205 25.40 1.68 -7.97
CA VAL A 205 25.10 2.87 -7.16
C VAL A 205 26.29 3.84 -7.04
N SER A 206 27.53 3.38 -7.24
CA SER A 206 28.73 4.22 -7.23
C SER A 206 29.10 4.77 -8.61
N VAL A 207 28.61 4.13 -9.68
CA VAL A 207 28.90 4.54 -11.06
C VAL A 207 28.10 5.79 -11.43
N ALA A 208 28.80 6.86 -11.79
CA ALA A 208 28.20 8.12 -12.22
C ALA A 208 27.29 7.95 -13.45
N GLY A 209 26.04 8.41 -13.37
CA GLY A 209 25.05 8.33 -14.45
C GLY A 209 24.30 7.00 -14.54
N SER A 210 24.60 6.05 -13.65
CA SER A 210 23.84 4.79 -13.56
C SER A 210 22.42 5.03 -13.02
N ARG A 211 21.46 4.23 -13.51
CA ARG A 211 20.07 4.28 -13.04
C ARG A 211 19.94 4.03 -11.54
N ALA A 212 20.80 3.18 -10.98
CA ALA A 212 20.80 2.88 -9.55
C ALA A 212 21.29 4.06 -8.72
N GLN A 213 22.28 4.82 -9.22
CA GLN A 213 22.74 6.06 -8.58
C GLN A 213 21.64 7.13 -8.60
N VAL A 214 20.96 7.32 -9.74
CA VAL A 214 19.85 8.27 -9.86
C VAL A 214 18.71 7.92 -8.90
N ALA A 215 18.31 6.64 -8.85
CA ALA A 215 17.28 6.19 -7.91
C ALA A 215 17.68 6.43 -6.45
N ARG A 216 18.96 6.23 -6.09
CA ARG A 216 19.44 6.50 -4.73
C ARG A 216 19.42 7.99 -4.40
N ALA A 217 19.88 8.84 -5.32
CA ALA A 217 19.83 10.30 -5.15
C ALA A 217 18.39 10.81 -4.99
N GLU A 218 17.43 10.23 -5.70
CA GLU A 218 16.01 10.55 -5.53
C GLU A 218 15.50 10.16 -4.14
N MET A 219 15.89 8.99 -3.62
CA MET A 219 15.53 8.57 -2.26
C MET A 219 16.13 9.48 -1.21
N ASP A 220 17.42 9.80 -1.31
CA ASP A 220 18.12 10.65 -0.35
C ASP A 220 17.49 12.07 -0.34
N ALA A 221 17.15 12.62 -1.51
CA ALA A 221 16.42 13.90 -1.62
C ALA A 221 15.01 13.86 -0.99
N GLN A 222 14.32 12.71 -1.05
CA GLN A 222 13.04 12.55 -0.36
C GLN A 222 13.21 12.47 1.16
N GLU A 223 14.26 11.81 1.63
CA GLU A 223 14.59 11.72 3.06
C GLU A 223 14.94 13.09 3.63
N GLU A 224 15.75 13.89 2.93
CA GLU A 224 16.09 15.26 3.30
C GLU A 224 14.84 16.16 3.41
N ARG A 225 13.89 16.02 2.49
CA ARG A 225 12.60 16.73 2.58
C ARG A 225 11.81 16.31 3.82
N ARG A 226 11.80 15.03 4.15
CA ARG A 226 11.11 14.50 5.35
C ARG A 226 11.79 14.92 6.64
N THR A 227 13.12 15.00 6.68
CA THR A 227 13.85 15.48 7.86
C THR A 227 13.67 16.97 8.03
N ALA A 228 13.74 17.75 6.95
CA ALA A 228 13.46 19.19 6.96
C ALA A 228 12.04 19.49 7.45
N ALA A 229 11.04 18.76 6.95
CA ALA A 229 9.64 18.91 7.41
C ALA A 229 9.48 18.58 8.90
N ARG A 230 10.14 17.54 9.40
CA ARG A 230 10.15 17.19 10.83
C ARG A 230 10.80 18.28 11.69
N LEU A 231 11.93 18.81 11.25
CA LEU A 231 12.61 19.91 11.95
C LEU A 231 11.76 21.19 11.97
N ALA A 232 11.08 21.50 10.87
CA ALA A 232 10.15 22.63 10.81
C ALA A 232 8.98 22.46 11.79
N ALA A 233 8.36 21.28 11.84
CA ALA A 233 7.29 20.99 12.79
C ALA A 233 7.75 21.05 14.26
N LEU A 234 8.98 20.61 14.54
CA LEU A 234 9.57 20.74 15.89
C LEU A 234 9.80 22.21 16.26
N ARG A 235 10.28 23.04 15.33
CA ARG A 235 10.46 24.48 15.55
C ARG A 235 9.13 25.17 15.84
N GLU A 236 8.11 24.91 15.04
CA GLU A 236 6.78 25.47 15.26
C GLU A 236 6.22 25.07 16.65
N ARG A 237 6.43 23.82 17.05
CA ARG A 237 6.01 23.36 18.38
C ARG A 237 6.83 23.99 19.50
N ALA A 238 8.12 24.24 19.29
CA ALA A 238 8.97 24.94 20.23
C ALA A 238 8.52 26.39 20.40
N GLU A 239 8.20 27.09 19.31
CA GLU A 239 7.67 28.48 19.34
C GLU A 239 6.33 28.56 20.08
N ARG A 240 5.43 27.61 19.88
CA ARG A 240 4.15 27.56 20.62
C ARG A 240 4.33 27.31 22.12
N MET A 241 5.36 26.56 22.51
CA MET A 241 5.67 26.27 23.91
C MET A 241 6.66 27.25 24.51
N ALA A 242 7.19 28.20 23.73
CA ALA A 242 8.15 29.18 24.21
C ALA A 242 7.44 30.10 25.22
N PRO A 243 8.00 30.27 26.44
CA PRO A 243 7.47 31.23 27.39
C PRO A 243 7.55 32.65 26.81
N ALA A 244 6.62 33.52 27.20
CA ALA A 244 6.62 34.91 26.78
C ALA A 244 8.01 35.53 27.02
N THR A 245 8.56 36.18 25.99
CA THR A 245 9.88 36.81 26.05
C THR A 245 9.91 37.71 27.29
N PRO A 246 10.87 37.51 28.21
CA PRO A 246 10.90 38.30 29.43
C PRO A 246 10.97 39.77 29.05
N VAL A 247 9.99 40.55 29.52
CA VAL A 247 9.97 41.99 29.34
C VAL A 247 11.26 42.51 29.95
N GLN A 248 12.11 43.13 29.13
CA GLN A 248 13.29 43.83 29.62
C GLN A 248 12.77 45.03 30.41
N ILE A 249 12.64 44.84 31.72
CA ILE A 249 12.42 45.96 32.64
C ILE A 249 13.70 46.80 32.49
N PRO A 250 13.61 48.07 32.04
CA PRO A 250 14.79 48.93 32.01
C PRO A 250 15.34 48.92 33.43
N ALA A 251 16.59 48.46 33.59
CA ALA A 251 17.24 48.44 34.88
C ALA A 251 17.08 49.84 35.48
N ALA A 252 16.39 49.93 36.62
CA ALA A 252 16.19 51.19 37.30
C ALA A 252 17.59 51.79 37.47
N ALA A 253 17.86 52.90 36.78
CA ALA A 253 19.13 53.59 36.86
C ALA A 253 19.27 54.06 38.31
N SER A 254 19.93 53.27 39.13
CA SER A 254 20.21 53.65 40.51
C SER A 254 21.06 54.92 40.43
N PRO A 255 20.84 55.92 41.31
CA PRO A 255 21.66 57.14 41.32
C PRO A 255 23.17 56.87 41.39
N PHE A 256 23.54 55.70 41.92
CA PHE A 256 24.91 55.20 42.07
C PHE A 256 25.50 54.57 40.80
N SER A 257 24.68 54.22 39.80
CA SER A 257 25.16 53.68 38.51
C SER A 257 25.95 54.69 37.67
N LYS A 258 25.82 55.99 37.95
CA LYS A 258 26.64 57.06 37.36
C LYS A 258 28.00 57.25 38.04
N MET A 259 28.25 56.62 39.19
CA MET A 259 29.42 56.90 40.02
C MET A 259 30.69 56.15 39.57
N GLY A 260 30.60 55.35 38.50
CA GLY A 260 31.68 54.46 38.08
C GLY A 260 31.79 53.24 39.00
N TYR A 261 32.32 52.13 38.47
CA TYR A 261 32.61 50.95 39.28
C TYR A 261 33.78 51.31 40.21
N VAL A 262 33.52 51.36 41.52
CA VAL A 262 34.59 51.50 42.52
C VAL A 262 35.04 50.09 42.87
N ASP A 263 36.31 49.79 42.64
CA ASP A 263 36.88 48.48 42.93
C ASP A 263 37.10 48.32 44.45
N ASP A 264 36.51 47.28 45.03
CA ASP A 264 36.63 46.96 46.46
C ASP A 264 38.11 46.78 46.87
N ALA A 265 38.95 46.29 45.95
CA ALA A 265 40.38 46.13 46.20
C ALA A 265 41.12 47.47 46.39
N GLU A 266 40.72 48.52 45.66
CA GLU A 266 41.29 49.86 45.80
C GLU A 266 40.87 50.52 47.12
N ILE A 267 39.61 50.32 47.55
CA ILE A 267 39.11 50.80 48.84
C ILE A 267 39.89 50.13 49.98
N GLU A 268 40.07 48.81 49.94
CA GLU A 268 40.83 48.08 50.96
C GLU A 268 42.30 48.50 51.03
N ALA A 269 42.92 48.82 49.89
CA ALA A 269 44.28 49.33 49.85
C ALA A 269 44.38 50.72 50.50
N HIS A 270 43.42 51.61 50.20
CA HIS A 270 43.37 52.95 50.79
C HIS A 270 43.12 52.92 52.30
N VAL A 271 42.23 52.04 52.77
CA VAL A 271 41.98 51.85 54.21
C VAL A 271 43.22 51.30 54.92
N ARG A 272 43.94 50.35 54.32
CA ARG A 272 45.22 49.85 54.87
C ARG A 272 46.27 50.96 54.99
N ASP A 273 46.39 51.82 53.99
CA ASP A 273 47.31 52.96 54.02
C ASP A 273 46.94 53.98 55.11
N LEU A 274 45.65 54.29 55.29
CA LEU A 274 45.16 55.15 56.38
C LEU A 274 45.43 54.55 57.77
N LEU A 275 45.22 53.25 57.94
CA LEU A 275 45.51 52.55 59.19
C LEU A 275 47.02 52.51 59.48
N ALA A 276 47.86 52.30 58.46
CA ALA A 276 49.31 52.35 58.59
C ALA A 276 49.81 53.73 59.00
N LYS A 277 49.27 54.81 58.39
CA LYS A 277 49.60 56.20 58.76
C LYS A 277 49.17 56.55 60.18
N ARG A 278 48.02 56.02 60.65
CA ARG A 278 47.56 56.21 62.04
C ARG A 278 48.39 55.44 63.07
N ALA A 279 48.94 54.29 62.68
CA ALA A 279 49.80 53.50 63.55
C ALA A 279 51.24 54.08 63.68
N ALA A 280 51.60 55.02 62.79
CA ALA A 280 52.93 55.64 62.74
C ALA A 280 52.99 57.07 63.33
N GLY A 281 51.90 57.57 63.90
CA GLY A 281 51.84 58.83 64.67
C GLY A 281 51.45 58.56 66.11
#